data_AF-A0A166JT85-F1
#
_entry.id   AF-A0A166JT85-F1
#
_cell.length_a   1.000
_cell.length_b   1.000
_cell.length_c   1.000
_cell.angle_alpha   90.00
_cell.angle_beta   90.00
_cell.angle_gamma   90.00
#
_symmetry.space_group_name_H-M   'P 1'
#
loop_
_entity.id
_entity.type
_entity.pdbx_description
1 polymer ?
#
loop_
_entity_poly.entity_id
_entity_poly.type
_entity_poly.pdbx_seq_one_letter_code
_entity_poly.pdbx_strand_id
1 'polypeptide(L)'
;MSKNINQANSKLNTSNKKLKQAYSKSDSKNLKVIYMPHWLEFYSIAIHSDVTSNKKRYYKSYSRGTVVYVKLGSNIGSEFSGNHFCVILDNKDNKGKETVTIVPLSSKGNKNYLKLNESVLNLTTTDLKKTDYRYQ
;
A
#
# COMPACT_ATOMS: atom_id res chain seq x y z
N MET A 1 23.57 -21.44 1.58
CA MET A 1 23.95 -20.74 0.34
C MET A 1 24.61 -19.41 0.73
N SER A 2 25.87 -19.15 0.34
CA SER A 2 26.54 -17.90 0.67
C SER A 2 26.03 -16.76 -0.22
N LYS A 3 25.91 -15.55 0.33
CA LYS A 3 25.54 -14.37 -0.46
C LYS A 3 26.69 -13.98 -1.37
N ASN A 4 26.49 -14.00 -2.69
CA ASN A 4 27.44 -13.41 -3.63
C ASN A 4 27.20 -11.89 -3.71
N ILE A 5 27.96 -11.14 -2.89
CA ILE A 5 27.81 -9.68 -2.75
C ILE A 5 28.09 -8.96 -4.07
N ASN A 6 29.13 -9.36 -4.80
CA ASN A 6 29.51 -8.72 -6.06
C ASN A 6 28.42 -8.86 -7.12
N GLN A 7 27.85 -10.06 -7.25
CA GLN A 7 26.74 -10.30 -8.16
C GLN A 7 25.49 -9.52 -7.76
N ALA A 8 25.18 -9.42 -6.45
CA ALA A 8 24.05 -8.64 -5.96
C ALA A 8 24.21 -7.14 -6.26
N ASN A 9 25.39 -6.57 -5.97
CA ASN A 9 25.68 -5.16 -6.24
C ASN A 9 25.60 -4.83 -7.74
N SER A 10 26.09 -5.72 -8.60
CA SER A 10 25.96 -5.57 -10.06
C SER A 10 24.49 -5.51 -10.51
N LYS A 11 23.63 -6.38 -9.97
CA LYS A 11 22.18 -6.35 -10.23
C LYS A 11 21.53 -5.06 -9.74
N LEU A 12 21.86 -4.60 -8.52
CA LEU A 12 21.33 -3.35 -7.96
C LEU A 12 21.70 -2.13 -8.81
N ASN A 13 22.97 -2.03 -9.22
CA ASN A 13 23.44 -0.94 -10.09
C ASN A 13 22.74 -0.95 -11.45
N THR A 14 22.60 -2.12 -12.06
CA THR A 14 21.88 -2.29 -13.33
C THR A 14 20.41 -1.88 -13.21
N SER A 15 19.73 -2.31 -12.16
CA SER A 15 18.34 -1.94 -11.88
C SER A 15 18.20 -0.43 -11.68
N ASN A 16 19.06 0.19 -10.87
CA ASN A 16 19.03 1.63 -10.64
C ASN A 16 19.22 2.42 -11.95
N LYS A 17 20.14 1.99 -12.81
CA LYS A 17 20.31 2.58 -14.16
C LYS A 17 19.02 2.50 -14.98
N LYS A 18 18.37 1.34 -15.02
CA LYS A 18 17.11 1.15 -15.77
C LYS A 18 15.97 1.99 -15.19
N LEU A 19 15.86 2.09 -13.87
CA LEU A 19 14.83 2.91 -13.20
C LEU A 19 15.00 4.39 -13.52
N LYS A 20 16.24 4.90 -13.48
CA LYS A 20 16.55 6.29 -13.90
C LYS A 20 16.16 6.54 -15.35
N GLN A 21 16.50 5.61 -16.27
CA GLN A 21 16.12 5.72 -17.67
C GLN A 21 14.60 5.68 -17.87
N ALA A 22 13.88 4.82 -17.14
CA ALA A 22 12.43 4.74 -17.19
C ALA A 22 11.79 6.06 -16.74
N TYR A 23 12.29 6.65 -15.65
CA TYR A 23 11.85 7.94 -15.17
C TYR A 23 12.05 9.04 -16.23
N SER A 24 13.27 9.18 -16.75
CA SER A 24 13.60 10.21 -17.75
C SER A 24 12.83 10.08 -19.06
N LYS A 25 12.43 8.87 -19.45
CA LYS A 25 11.68 8.61 -20.70
C LYS A 25 10.16 8.65 -20.52
N SER A 26 9.66 8.68 -19.28
CA SER A 26 8.24 8.57 -19.01
C SER A 26 7.49 9.87 -19.31
N ASP A 27 6.24 9.72 -19.76
CA ASP A 27 5.30 10.83 -19.88
C ASP A 27 4.91 11.35 -18.49
N SER A 28 4.77 12.67 -18.35
CA SER A 28 4.42 13.34 -17.08
C SER A 28 3.06 12.93 -16.51
N LYS A 29 2.17 12.38 -17.34
CA LYS A 29 0.87 11.82 -16.92
C LYS A 29 0.98 10.42 -16.34
N ASN A 30 2.11 9.73 -16.51
CA ASN A 30 2.32 8.43 -15.90
C ASN A 30 2.70 8.56 -14.42
N LEU A 31 1.69 8.81 -13.59
CA LEU A 31 1.85 9.05 -12.15
C LEU A 31 2.61 7.94 -11.43
N LYS A 32 2.48 6.67 -11.87
CA LYS A 32 3.24 5.56 -11.26
C LYS A 32 4.74 5.83 -11.36
N VAL A 33 5.21 6.14 -12.56
CA VAL A 33 6.63 6.41 -12.80
C VAL A 33 7.06 7.73 -12.16
N ILE A 34 6.21 8.76 -12.19
CA ILE A 34 6.52 10.05 -11.54
C ILE A 34 6.73 9.91 -10.03
N TYR A 35 5.90 9.12 -9.34
CA TYR A 35 6.03 8.89 -7.89
C TYR A 35 6.99 7.74 -7.52
N MET A 36 7.51 7.00 -8.52
CA MET A 36 8.41 5.87 -8.29
C MET A 36 9.66 6.23 -7.47
N PRO A 37 10.36 7.37 -7.68
CA PRO A 37 11.53 7.71 -6.86
C PRO A 37 11.20 7.82 -5.37
N HIS A 38 10.09 8.48 -5.02
CA HIS A 38 9.63 8.60 -3.64
C HIS A 38 9.29 7.23 -3.02
N TRP A 39 8.67 6.34 -3.80
CA TRP A 39 8.38 4.99 -3.34
C TRP A 39 9.65 4.17 -3.09
N LEU A 40 10.62 4.23 -4.01
CA LEU A 40 11.88 3.50 -3.89
C LEU A 40 12.72 3.98 -2.70
N GLU A 41 12.74 5.29 -2.47
CA GLU A 41 13.36 5.89 -1.28
C GLU A 41 12.72 5.32 -0.01
N PHE A 42 11.39 5.45 0.13
CA PHE A 42 10.65 4.90 1.26
C PHE A 42 10.90 3.41 1.47
N TYR A 43 10.83 2.61 0.40
CA TYR A 43 11.06 1.16 0.44
C TYR A 43 12.49 0.82 0.88
N SER A 44 13.50 1.54 0.36
CA SER A 44 14.90 1.31 0.74
C SER A 44 15.16 1.63 2.20
N ILE A 45 14.58 2.73 2.71
CA ILE A 45 14.68 3.13 4.12
C ILE A 45 14.01 2.09 5.01
N ALA A 46 12.83 1.61 4.63
CA ALA A 46 12.10 0.57 5.36
C ALA A 46 12.92 -0.73 5.46
N ILE A 47 13.40 -1.28 4.35
CA ILE A 47 14.23 -2.49 4.36
C ILE A 47 15.53 -2.30 5.13
N HIS A 48 16.18 -1.15 4.96
CA HIS A 48 17.39 -0.84 5.73
C HIS A 48 17.10 -0.88 7.23
N SER A 49 15.98 -0.27 7.66
CA SER A 49 15.54 -0.32 9.06
C SER A 49 15.21 -1.75 9.52
N ASP A 50 14.59 -2.57 8.67
CA ASP A 50 14.26 -3.98 8.96
C ASP A 50 15.50 -4.82 9.25
N VAL A 51 16.59 -4.58 8.50
CA VAL A 51 17.82 -5.36 8.64
C VAL A 51 18.73 -4.81 9.76
N THR A 52 18.67 -3.51 10.04
CA THR A 52 19.56 -2.86 11.03
C THR A 52 18.96 -2.76 12.43
N SER A 53 17.64 -2.84 12.56
CA SER A 53 16.96 -2.75 13.86
C SER A 53 16.90 -4.11 14.56
N ASN A 54 17.36 -4.16 15.81
CA ASN A 54 17.22 -5.33 16.68
C ASN A 54 15.95 -5.28 17.57
N LYS A 55 15.07 -4.28 17.34
CA LYS A 55 13.88 -4.09 18.19
C LYS A 55 12.73 -4.97 17.72
N LYS A 56 12.11 -5.69 18.67
CA LYS A 56 10.84 -6.39 18.43
C LYS A 56 9.75 -5.38 18.05
N ARG A 57 9.04 -5.68 16.97
CA ARG A 57 7.95 -4.84 16.45
C ARG A 57 6.60 -5.35 16.94
N TYR A 58 5.72 -4.41 17.23
CA TYR A 58 4.31 -4.68 17.48
C TYR A 58 3.49 -3.84 16.52
N TYR A 59 2.58 -4.50 15.81
CA TYR A 59 1.78 -3.92 14.75
C TYR A 59 0.39 -3.56 15.27
N LYS A 60 -0.27 -2.63 14.56
CA LYS A 60 -1.68 -2.35 14.80
C LYS A 60 -2.51 -3.53 14.32
N SER A 61 -3.42 -4.00 15.16
CA SER A 61 -4.38 -5.04 14.80
C SER A 61 -5.62 -4.41 14.18
N TYR A 62 -6.14 -5.04 13.13
CA TYR A 62 -7.34 -4.60 12.42
C TYR A 62 -8.42 -5.69 12.43
N SER A 63 -9.66 -5.29 12.67
CA SER A 63 -10.82 -6.18 12.50
C SER A 63 -11.17 -6.35 11.02
N ARG A 64 -11.76 -7.49 10.65
CA ARG A 64 -12.30 -7.71 9.30
C ARG A 64 -13.28 -6.61 8.91
N GLY A 65 -13.22 -6.14 7.67
CA GLY A 65 -14.08 -5.07 7.16
C GLY A 65 -13.56 -3.66 7.45
N THR A 66 -12.51 -3.50 8.26
CA THR A 66 -11.91 -2.19 8.53
C THR A 66 -11.38 -1.56 7.23
N VAL A 67 -11.68 -0.27 7.03
CA VAL A 67 -11.10 0.52 5.93
C VAL A 67 -9.78 1.14 6.40
N VAL A 68 -8.71 0.87 5.68
CA VAL A 68 -7.35 1.34 5.96
C VAL A 68 -6.78 2.11 4.77
N TYR A 69 -5.91 3.09 5.03
CA TYR A 69 -5.18 3.81 4.00
C TYR A 69 -3.82 3.16 3.78
N VAL A 70 -3.57 2.66 2.57
CA VAL A 70 -2.40 1.81 2.25
C VAL A 70 -1.58 2.44 1.13
N LYS A 71 -0.26 2.45 1.30
CA LYS A 71 0.70 2.81 0.25
C LYS A 71 1.00 1.56 -0.58
N LEU A 72 0.39 1.43 -1.76
CA LEU A 72 0.57 0.28 -2.65
C LEU A 72 1.76 0.43 -3.60
N GLY A 73 2.57 1.48 -3.46
CA GLY A 73 3.81 1.67 -4.20
C GLY A 73 3.64 1.98 -5.68
N SER A 74 4.74 1.98 -6.43
CA SER A 74 4.72 2.12 -7.90
C SER A 74 4.85 0.74 -8.53
N ASN A 75 3.73 0.05 -8.71
CA ASN A 75 3.69 -1.33 -9.20
C ASN A 75 3.61 -1.42 -10.73
N ILE A 76 3.95 -2.61 -11.24
CA ILE A 76 4.03 -2.89 -12.68
C ILE A 76 2.66 -3.07 -13.32
N GLY A 77 2.56 -2.76 -14.61
CA GLY A 77 1.35 -2.99 -15.40
C GLY A 77 0.08 -2.42 -14.77
N SER A 78 -0.94 -3.26 -14.67
CA SER A 78 -2.28 -2.89 -14.17
C SER A 78 -2.49 -3.20 -12.69
N GLU A 79 -1.44 -3.56 -11.93
CA GLU A 79 -1.53 -3.68 -10.48
C GLU A 79 -1.91 -2.35 -9.85
N PHE A 80 -2.65 -2.38 -8.73
CA PHE A 80 -2.94 -1.16 -7.97
C PHE A 80 -1.63 -0.49 -7.54
N SER A 81 -1.60 0.84 -7.55
CA SER A 81 -0.39 1.62 -7.25
C SER A 81 -0.79 2.96 -6.65
N GLY A 82 0.13 3.61 -5.95
CA GLY A 82 -0.13 4.83 -5.21
C GLY A 82 -0.85 4.52 -3.90
N ASN A 83 -1.44 5.56 -3.31
CA ASN A 83 -2.10 5.42 -2.02
C ASN A 83 -3.60 5.20 -2.20
N HIS A 84 -4.14 4.17 -1.55
CA HIS A 84 -5.52 3.76 -1.71
C HIS A 84 -6.16 3.38 -0.37
N PHE A 85 -7.46 3.67 -0.25
CA PHE A 85 -8.27 3.02 0.76
C PHE A 85 -8.46 1.55 0.40
N CYS A 86 -8.35 0.68 1.38
CA CYS A 86 -8.49 -0.76 1.22
C CYS A 86 -9.33 -1.35 2.37
N VAL A 87 -9.99 -2.47 2.13
CA VAL A 87 -10.76 -3.20 3.14
C VAL A 87 -9.97 -4.41 3.62
N ILE A 88 -9.85 -4.58 4.94
CA ILE A 88 -9.20 -5.74 5.57
C ILE A 88 -10.09 -6.98 5.42
N LEU A 89 -9.54 -8.08 4.93
CA LEU A 89 -10.25 -9.36 4.76
C LEU A 89 -9.94 -10.40 5.85
N ASP A 90 -8.87 -10.20 6.61
CA ASP A 90 -8.43 -11.16 7.62
C ASP A 90 -9.47 -11.36 8.71
N ASN A 91 -9.73 -12.62 9.06
CA ASN A 91 -10.69 -12.97 10.11
C ASN A 91 -10.14 -12.71 11.53
N LYS A 92 -8.85 -12.99 11.74
CA LYS A 92 -8.16 -12.78 13.02
C LYS A 92 -6.83 -12.10 12.75
N ASP A 93 -6.62 -10.99 13.45
CA ASP A 93 -5.38 -10.23 13.43
C ASP A 93 -4.87 -10.03 14.88
N ASN A 94 -3.58 -9.78 15.05
CA ASN A 94 -2.97 -9.55 16.35
C ASN A 94 -1.70 -8.71 16.25
N LYS A 95 -1.24 -8.15 17.37
CA LYS A 95 -0.09 -7.23 17.39
C LYS A 95 1.24 -7.86 16.96
N GLY A 96 1.35 -9.20 16.94
CA GLY A 96 2.54 -9.90 16.46
C GLY A 96 2.49 -10.28 14.98
N LYS A 97 1.36 -10.08 14.31
CA LYS A 97 1.19 -10.42 12.89
C LYS A 97 1.72 -9.28 12.02
N GLU A 98 2.60 -9.61 11.08
CA GLU A 98 3.27 -8.61 10.24
C GLU A 98 2.56 -8.35 8.91
N THR A 99 1.55 -9.16 8.59
CA THR A 99 0.86 -9.14 7.29
C THR A 99 -0.64 -9.04 7.47
N VAL A 100 -1.30 -8.34 6.55
CA VAL A 100 -2.75 -8.28 6.45
C VAL A 100 -3.22 -8.50 5.01
N THR A 101 -4.34 -9.18 4.84
CA THR A 101 -4.99 -9.30 3.53
C THR A 101 -5.92 -8.13 3.29
N ILE A 102 -5.76 -7.45 2.16
CA ILE A 102 -6.55 -6.27 1.78
C ILE A 102 -7.18 -6.40 0.41
N VAL A 103 -8.30 -5.69 0.20
CA VAL A 103 -8.87 -5.42 -1.13
C VAL A 103 -8.87 -3.91 -1.38
N PRO A 104 -8.16 -3.40 -2.39
CA PRO A 104 -8.16 -1.98 -2.73
C PRO A 104 -9.52 -1.49 -3.20
N LEU A 105 -9.89 -0.29 -2.78
CA LEU A 105 -11.07 0.44 -3.26
C LEU A 105 -10.67 1.37 -4.40
N SER A 106 -11.57 1.49 -5.38
CA SER A 106 -11.43 2.41 -6.51
C SER A 106 -12.66 3.27 -6.64
N SER A 107 -12.46 4.58 -6.83
CA SER A 107 -13.53 5.52 -7.17
C SER A 107 -13.89 5.48 -8.66
N LYS A 108 -13.07 4.81 -9.49
CA LYS A 108 -13.33 4.68 -10.93
C LYS A 108 -14.37 3.60 -11.17
N GLY A 109 -15.42 3.94 -11.90
CA GLY A 109 -16.38 2.95 -12.39
C GLY A 109 -15.72 2.02 -13.40
N ASN A 110 -15.89 0.71 -13.22
CA ASN A 110 -15.48 -0.31 -14.17
C ASN A 110 -16.52 -1.44 -14.14
N LYS A 111 -16.87 -2.00 -15.31
CA LYS A 111 -17.82 -3.12 -15.44
C LYS A 111 -17.36 -4.36 -14.67
N ASN A 112 -16.06 -4.51 -14.46
CA ASN A 112 -15.45 -5.64 -13.76
C ASN A 112 -15.29 -5.39 -12.25
N TYR A 113 -15.73 -4.23 -11.73
CA TYR A 113 -15.65 -3.94 -10.29
C TYR A 113 -16.97 -4.25 -9.60
N LEU A 114 -16.86 -4.77 -8.38
CA LEU A 114 -18.02 -4.88 -7.49
C LEU A 114 -18.43 -3.47 -7.07
N LYS A 115 -19.58 -3.00 -7.58
CA LYS A 115 -20.14 -1.72 -7.20
C LYS A 115 -20.63 -1.79 -5.76
N LEU A 116 -20.15 -0.88 -4.93
CA LEU A 116 -20.70 -0.68 -3.59
C LEU A 116 -21.94 0.22 -3.72
N ASN A 117 -23.07 -0.27 -3.24
CA ASN A 117 -24.34 0.48 -3.29
C ASN A 117 -24.33 1.67 -2.33
N GLU A 118 -23.60 1.56 -1.23
CA GLU A 118 -23.38 2.64 -0.29
C GLU A 118 -21.92 3.07 -0.29
N SER A 119 -21.71 4.39 -0.33
CA SER A 119 -20.38 4.95 -0.17
C SER A 119 -19.96 4.87 1.30
N VAL A 120 -18.64 4.87 1.55
CA VAL A 120 -18.11 4.98 2.93
C VAL A 120 -18.68 6.22 3.62
N LEU A 121 -18.90 7.32 2.88
CA LEU A 121 -19.49 8.54 3.42
C LEU A 121 -20.93 8.31 3.91
N ASN A 122 -21.75 7.59 3.14
CA ASN A 122 -23.14 7.29 3.52
C ASN A 122 -23.20 6.49 4.83
N LEU A 123 -22.32 5.49 4.97
CA LEU A 123 -22.20 4.69 6.18
C LEU A 123 -21.78 5.57 7.37
N THR A 124 -20.77 6.42 7.19
CA THR A 124 -20.31 7.32 8.27
C THR A 124 -21.38 8.33 8.68
N THR A 125 -22.15 8.89 7.74
CA THR A 125 -23.24 9.81 8.06
C THR A 125 -24.35 9.11 8.85
N THR A 126 -24.63 7.84 8.53
CA THR A 126 -25.64 7.05 9.25
C THR A 126 -25.21 6.77 10.69
N ASP A 127 -23.93 6.45 10.90
CA ASP A 127 -23.38 6.22 12.24
C ASP A 127 -23.30 7.50 13.08
N LEU A 128 -22.92 8.63 12.46
CA LEU A 128 -22.93 9.94 13.13
C LEU A 128 -24.34 10.32 13.60
N LYS A 129 -25.34 10.21 12.72
CA LYS A 129 -26.75 10.47 13.09
C LYS A 129 -27.22 9.58 14.24
N LYS A 130 -26.91 8.27 14.21
CA LYS A 130 -27.24 7.35 15.32
C LYS A 130 -26.59 7.75 16.64
N THR A 131 -25.41 8.35 16.59
CA THR A 131 -24.70 8.81 17.78
C THR A 131 -25.41 10.04 18.38
N ASP A 132 -25.82 11.00 17.54
CA ASP A 132 -26.57 12.19 17.99
C ASP A 132 -27.92 11.85 18.65
N TYR A 133 -28.60 10.79 18.21
CA TYR A 133 -29.85 10.31 18.84
C TYR A 133 -29.65 9.59 20.17
N ARG A 134 -28.42 9.18 20.53
CA ARG A 134 -28.14 8.50 21.81
C ARG A 134 -27.80 9.47 22.95
N TYR A 135 -27.59 10.73 22.63
CA TYR A 135 -27.28 11.80 23.60
C TYR A 135 -28.42 12.83 23.73
N GLN A 136 -29.60 12.52 23.17
CA GLN A 136 -30.88 13.20 23.45
C GLN A 136 -31.78 12.25 24.23
#